data_AF-A0A8J6U0P0-F1
#
_entry.id   AF-A0A8J6U0P0-F1
#
_cell.length_a   1.000
_cell.length_b   1.000
_cell.length_c   1.000
_cell.angle_alpha   90.00
_cell.angle_beta   90.00
_cell.angle_gamma   90.00
#
_symmetry.space_group_name_H-M   'P 1'
#
loop_
_entity.id
_entity.type
_entity.pdbx_description
1 polymer ?
#
loop_
_entity_poly.entity_id
_entity_poly.type
_entity_poly.pdbx_seq_one_letter_code
_entity_poly.pdbx_strand_id
1 'polypeptide(L)'
;VWPANPWTRRYRQENQQVGERQVGWLSGSCLLLRRVAFDSVGGFDSRYFMYMEDVDLGDRLGKAGWRNVYVPSAEVTHDKGHAAGRRPELMLPAHHESAYRFQADRHPLWWQAPLRLGLRTGLAVRSRIAVRSALARRESPPDETRM
;
A
#
# COMPACT_ATOMS: atom_id res chain seq x y z
N VAL A 1 -5.93 19.89 -0.04
CA VAL A 1 -5.32 19.32 1.19
C VAL A 1 -3.85 19.70 1.19
N TRP A 2 -3.42 20.49 2.18
CA TRP A 2 -2.09 21.09 2.39
C TRP A 2 -0.96 20.64 1.42
N PRO A 3 -0.70 21.40 0.33
CA PRO A 3 0.29 21.04 -0.68
C PRO A 3 1.73 20.93 -0.15
N ALA A 4 2.04 21.70 0.89
CA ALA A 4 3.37 21.79 1.50
C ALA A 4 3.54 20.92 2.76
N ASN A 5 2.74 19.87 2.94
CA ASN A 5 2.85 18.99 4.10
C ASN A 5 4.27 18.37 4.20
N PRO A 6 5.06 18.68 5.25
CA PRO A 6 6.45 18.25 5.35
C PRO A 6 6.59 16.73 5.52
N TRP A 7 5.63 16.07 6.18
CA TRP A 7 5.63 14.61 6.33
C TRP A 7 5.40 13.90 5.01
N THR A 8 4.43 14.37 4.21
CA THR A 8 4.18 13.82 2.87
C THR A 8 5.38 14.05 1.97
N ARG A 9 5.95 15.26 1.98
CA ARG A 9 7.15 15.57 1.16
C ARG A 9 8.33 14.70 1.54
N ARG A 10 8.56 14.48 2.84
CA ARG A 10 9.60 13.57 3.34
C ARG A 10 9.34 12.11 2.96
N TYR A 11 8.09 11.66 3.03
CA TYR A 11 7.70 10.29 2.67
C TYR A 11 7.91 10.01 1.19
N ARG A 12 7.50 10.92 0.30
CA ARG A 12 7.59 10.69 -1.14
C ARG A 12 9.02 10.74 -1.68
N GLN A 13 9.94 11.41 -0.97
CA GLN A 13 11.36 11.50 -1.34
C GLN A 13 11.58 12.01 -2.78
N GLU A 14 10.61 12.73 -3.37
CA GLU A 14 10.62 13.19 -4.78
C GLU A 14 11.84 14.04 -5.14
N ASN A 15 12.47 14.67 -4.14
CA ASN A 15 13.65 15.53 -4.31
C ASN A 15 14.95 14.90 -3.79
N GLN A 16 14.97 13.62 -3.43
CA GLN A 16 16.19 12.95 -3.00
C GLN A 16 16.95 12.41 -4.22
N GLN A 17 18.28 12.50 -4.17
CA GLN A 17 19.12 11.84 -5.17
C GLN A 17 18.85 10.34 -5.15
N VAL A 18 18.71 9.77 -6.35
CA VAL A 18 18.53 8.33 -6.51
C VAL A 18 19.83 7.64 -6.11
N GLY A 19 19.78 6.86 -5.04
CA GLY A 19 20.92 6.12 -4.52
C GLY A 19 20.46 4.90 -3.74
N GLU A 20 21.36 3.91 -3.65
CA GLU A 20 21.15 2.72 -2.83
C GLU A 20 20.94 3.14 -1.37
N ARG A 21 19.90 2.60 -0.73
CA ARG A 21 19.58 2.96 0.66
C ARG A 21 18.69 1.93 1.34
N GLN A 22 18.79 1.90 2.67
CA GLN A 22 17.82 1.17 3.47
C GLN A 22 16.47 1.88 3.47
N VAL A 23 15.41 1.08 3.40
CA VAL A 23 14.01 1.55 3.38
C VAL A 23 13.17 0.72 4.34
N GLY A 24 11.97 1.20 4.68
CA GLY A 24 11.07 0.45 5.56
C GLY A 24 10.43 -0.77 4.91
N TRP A 25 10.23 -0.71 3.59
CA TRP A 25 9.62 -1.77 2.77
C TRP A 25 9.93 -1.50 1.29
N LEU A 26 9.68 -2.50 0.45
CA LEU A 26 9.90 -2.46 -1.00
C LEU A 26 8.64 -2.95 -1.70
N SER A 27 8.39 -2.48 -2.92
CA SER A 27 7.23 -2.90 -3.73
C SER A 27 7.28 -4.39 -4.03
N GLY A 28 6.17 -5.09 -3.77
CA GLY A 28 6.00 -6.51 -4.10
C GLY A 28 6.11 -6.84 -5.59
N SER A 29 6.08 -5.84 -6.48
CA SER A 29 6.21 -6.02 -7.93
C SER A 29 7.54 -6.64 -8.37
N CYS A 30 8.61 -6.42 -7.61
CA CYS A 30 9.91 -7.04 -7.85
C CYS A 30 10.73 -7.05 -6.56
N LEU A 31 10.95 -8.23 -5.99
CA LEU A 31 11.73 -8.44 -4.77
C LEU A 31 12.73 -9.57 -4.98
N LEU A 32 13.96 -9.38 -4.50
CA LEU A 32 14.93 -10.45 -4.30
C LEU A 32 15.10 -10.65 -2.79
N LEU A 33 14.81 -11.85 -2.31
CA LEU A 33 14.76 -12.17 -0.89
C LEU A 33 15.70 -13.35 -0.58
N ARG A 34 16.40 -13.27 0.54
CA ARG A 34 17.06 -14.45 1.11
C ARG A 34 15.98 -15.41 1.60
N ARG A 35 16.04 -16.68 1.18
CA ARG A 35 15.05 -17.69 1.59
C ARG A 35 14.93 -17.80 3.11
N VAL A 36 16.07 -17.82 3.81
CA VAL A 36 16.11 -17.87 5.28
C VAL A 36 15.42 -16.67 5.94
N ALA A 37 15.50 -15.48 5.35
CA ALA A 37 14.84 -14.29 5.87
C ALA A 37 13.32 -14.39 5.68
N PHE A 38 12.88 -14.79 4.49
CA PHE A 38 11.47 -14.99 4.18
C PHE A 38 10.81 -16.04 5.09
N ASP A 39 11.46 -17.20 5.26
CA ASP A 39 10.95 -18.27 6.12
C ASP A 39 10.95 -17.85 7.60
N SER A 40 11.94 -17.06 8.06
CA SER A 40 12.02 -16.61 9.46
C SER A 40 10.84 -15.77 9.93
N VAL A 41 10.13 -15.13 8.99
CA VAL A 41 8.94 -14.31 9.29
C VAL A 41 7.63 -14.99 8.87
N GLY A 42 7.68 -16.25 8.41
CA GLY A 42 6.51 -16.99 7.94
C GLY A 42 6.02 -16.57 6.54
N GLY A 43 6.85 -15.90 5.76
CA GLY A 43 6.52 -15.47 4.40
C GLY A 43 5.50 -14.33 4.33
N PHE A 44 4.68 -14.29 3.27
CA PHE A 44 3.57 -13.35 3.15
C PHE A 44 2.41 -13.76 4.06
N ASP A 45 1.73 -12.76 4.63
CA ASP A 45 0.54 -13.01 5.41
C ASP A 45 -0.67 -13.26 4.49
N SER A 46 -1.15 -14.51 4.49
CA SER A 46 -2.28 -14.97 3.68
C SER A 46 -3.61 -14.25 3.92
N ARG A 47 -3.72 -13.46 5.00
CA ARG A 47 -4.91 -12.63 5.25
C ARG A 47 -5.03 -11.50 4.23
N TYR A 48 -3.93 -11.06 3.62
CA TYR A 48 -3.94 -10.07 2.54
C TYR A 48 -4.28 -10.74 1.21
N PHE A 49 -5.38 -10.33 0.58
CA PHE A 49 -5.67 -10.67 -0.80
C PHE A 49 -4.80 -9.85 -1.77
N MET A 50 -4.67 -8.54 -1.51
CA MET A 50 -3.90 -7.58 -2.29
C MET A 50 -3.67 -6.31 -1.45
N TYR A 51 -2.59 -5.58 -1.74
CA TYR A 51 -2.14 -4.37 -1.05
C TYR A 51 -1.66 -4.59 0.38
N MET A 52 -0.66 -3.80 0.78
CA MET A 52 -0.03 -3.82 2.11
C MET A 52 0.67 -5.12 2.48
N GLU A 53 0.61 -6.18 1.66
CA GLU A 53 1.30 -7.44 1.89
C GLU A 53 2.82 -7.27 1.85
N ASP A 54 3.30 -6.37 0.98
CA ASP A 54 4.70 -6.02 0.79
C ASP A 54 5.20 -5.05 1.87
N VAL A 55 4.37 -4.07 2.25
CA VAL A 55 4.60 -3.19 3.40
C VAL A 55 4.70 -4.01 4.69
N ASP A 56 3.78 -4.96 4.89
CA ASP A 56 3.77 -5.84 6.05
C ASP A 56 4.98 -6.77 6.09
N LEU A 57 5.34 -7.39 4.96
CA LEU A 57 6.53 -8.22 4.85
C LEU A 57 7.80 -7.41 5.19
N GLY A 58 7.95 -6.20 4.62
CA GLY A 58 9.09 -5.33 4.87
C GLY A 58 9.23 -4.94 6.34
N ASP A 59 8.11 -4.59 6.99
CA ASP A 59 8.09 -4.26 8.43
C ASP A 59 8.43 -5.46 9.30
N ARG A 60 7.87 -6.65 9.01
CA ARG A 60 8.20 -7.89 9.76
C ARG A 60 9.66 -8.29 9.59
N LEU A 61 10.21 -8.20 8.37
CA LEU A 61 11.63 -8.42 8.11
C LEU A 61 12.50 -7.43 8.91
N GLY A 62 12.14 -6.15 8.91
CA GLY A 62 12.82 -5.12 9.71
C GLY A 62 12.82 -5.43 11.21
N LYS A 63 11.66 -5.81 11.76
CA LYS A 63 11.52 -6.22 13.17
C LYS A 63 12.31 -7.47 13.53
N ALA A 64 12.52 -8.37 12.57
CA ALA A 64 13.38 -9.55 12.72
C ALA A 64 14.88 -9.26 12.52
N GLY A 65 15.26 -7.99 12.31
CA GLY A 65 16.66 -7.56 12.17
C GLY A 65 17.22 -7.63 10.74
N TRP A 66 16.40 -8.00 9.75
CA TRP A 66 16.79 -7.94 8.34
C TRP A 66 16.70 -6.51 7.79
N ARG A 67 17.39 -6.26 6.69
CA ARG A 67 17.41 -4.95 6.02
C ARG A 67 16.68 -5.03 4.69
N ASN A 68 15.76 -4.10 4.45
CA ASN A 68 15.23 -3.85 3.12
C ASN A 68 16.11 -2.80 2.44
N VAL A 69 16.66 -3.11 1.27
CA VAL A 69 17.58 -2.22 0.54
C VAL A 69 17.01 -1.93 -0.84
N TYR A 70 16.82 -0.65 -1.14
CA TYR A 70 16.48 -0.18 -2.48
C TYR A 70 17.77 -0.11 -3.31
N VAL A 71 17.79 -0.79 -4.46
CA VAL A 71 18.97 -0.90 -5.34
C VAL A 71 18.61 -0.30 -6.71
N PRO A 72 18.98 0.96 -7.01
CA PRO A 72 18.55 1.64 -8.23
C PRO A 72 19.19 1.08 -9.51
N SER A 73 20.29 0.34 -9.41
CA SER A 73 20.93 -0.31 -10.56
C SER A 73 20.20 -1.56 -11.05
N ALA A 74 19.24 -2.08 -10.27
CA ALA A 74 18.39 -3.20 -10.65
C ALA A 74 17.02 -2.68 -11.11
N GLU A 75 16.84 -2.55 -12.42
CA GLU A 75 15.65 -1.94 -13.01
C GLU A 75 14.68 -3.00 -13.56
N VAL A 76 13.39 -2.85 -13.23
CA VAL A 76 12.30 -3.68 -13.75
C VAL A 76 11.10 -2.79 -14.10
N THR A 77 10.57 -2.96 -15.30
CA THR A 77 9.35 -2.27 -15.74
C THR A 77 8.13 -3.04 -15.27
N HIS A 78 7.33 -2.42 -14.41
CA HIS A 78 6.02 -2.95 -14.01
C HIS A 78 4.91 -2.24 -14.80
N ASP A 79 4.24 -2.99 -15.67
CA ASP A 79 3.11 -2.49 -16.45
C ASP A 79 1.84 -2.38 -15.56
N LYS A 80 1.51 -1.16 -15.13
CA LYS A 80 0.50 -0.90 -14.10
C LYS A 80 -0.91 -0.81 -14.70
N GLY A 81 -1.92 -1.18 -13.91
CA GLY A 81 -3.29 -0.71 -14.12
C GLY A 81 -4.24 -1.66 -14.85
N HIS A 82 -3.77 -2.83 -15.31
CA HIS A 82 -4.60 -3.77 -16.07
C HIS A 82 -5.78 -4.35 -15.28
N ALA A 83 -5.62 -4.63 -13.99
CA ALA A 83 -6.68 -5.25 -13.17
C ALA A 83 -7.30 -4.28 -12.15
N ALA A 84 -6.48 -3.48 -11.47
CA ALA A 84 -6.92 -2.61 -10.38
C ALA A 84 -7.97 -1.57 -10.82
N GLY A 85 -7.78 -1.00 -12.02
CA GLY A 85 -8.71 -0.02 -12.59
C GLY A 85 -9.98 -0.65 -13.16
N ARG A 86 -10.01 -1.96 -13.43
CA ARG A 86 -11.12 -2.67 -14.09
C ARG A 86 -12.28 -3.01 -13.15
N ARG A 87 -12.01 -3.21 -11.87
CA ARG A 87 -13.00 -3.60 -10.85
C ARG A 87 -12.83 -2.76 -9.58
N PRO A 88 -13.06 -1.42 -9.64
CA PRO A 88 -12.88 -0.54 -8.48
C PRO A 88 -13.70 -0.98 -7.26
N GLU A 89 -14.87 -1.57 -7.48
CA GLU A 89 -15.75 -2.13 -6.45
C GLU A 89 -15.18 -3.35 -5.71
N LEU A 90 -14.15 -4.00 -6.27
CA LEU A 90 -13.42 -5.08 -5.59
C LEU A 90 -12.09 -4.55 -5.02
N MET A 91 -11.36 -3.76 -5.82
CA MET A 91 -9.99 -3.37 -5.54
C MET A 91 -9.90 -2.28 -4.47
N LEU A 92 -10.83 -1.31 -4.46
CA LEU A 92 -10.84 -0.26 -3.45
C LEU A 92 -11.20 -0.81 -2.06
N PRO A 93 -12.25 -1.66 -1.88
CA PRO A 93 -12.47 -2.32 -0.61
C PRO A 93 -11.29 -3.17 -0.16
N ALA A 94 -10.67 -3.96 -1.05
CA ALA A 94 -9.49 -4.75 -0.73
C ALA A 94 -8.34 -3.88 -0.20
N HIS A 95 -8.03 -2.77 -0.87
CA HIS A 95 -7.00 -1.83 -0.40
C HIS A 95 -7.30 -1.28 1.00
N HIS A 96 -8.55 -0.92 1.28
CA HIS A 96 -8.94 -0.36 2.58
C HIS A 96 -8.96 -1.41 3.69
N GLU A 97 -9.39 -2.63 3.39
CA GLU A 97 -9.36 -3.77 4.32
C GLU A 97 -7.92 -4.13 4.67
N SER A 98 -7.03 -4.20 3.68
CA SER A 98 -5.60 -4.42 3.89
C SER A 98 -4.96 -3.30 4.72
N ALA A 99 -5.28 -2.04 4.43
CA ALA A 99 -4.81 -0.91 5.23
C ALA A 99 -5.31 -0.97 6.69
N TYR A 100 -6.57 -1.35 6.90
CA TYR A 100 -7.11 -1.55 8.24
C TYR A 100 -6.38 -2.69 8.97
N ARG A 101 -6.20 -3.84 8.32
CA ARG A 101 -5.49 -4.99 8.89
C ARG A 101 -4.09 -4.62 9.34
N PHE A 102 -3.31 -4.00 8.46
CA PHE A 102 -1.95 -3.55 8.76
C PHE A 102 -1.90 -2.67 10.01
N GLN A 103 -2.83 -1.71 10.12
CA GLN A 103 -2.90 -0.84 11.27
C GLN A 103 -3.43 -1.54 12.53
N ALA A 104 -4.41 -2.43 12.40
CA ALA A 104 -4.98 -3.16 13.53
C ALA A 104 -3.94 -4.07 14.20
N ASP A 105 -3.11 -4.76 13.41
CA ASP A 105 -2.03 -5.61 13.92
C ASP A 105 -0.95 -4.82 14.69
N ARG A 106 -0.78 -3.52 14.37
CA ARG A 106 0.15 -2.60 15.04
C ARG A 106 -0.45 -1.91 16.27
N HIS A 107 -1.76 -2.08 16.46
CA HIS A 107 -2.49 -1.52 17.60
C HIS A 107 -3.33 -2.62 18.30
N PRO A 108 -2.70 -3.69 18.82
CA PRO A 108 -3.41 -4.85 19.36
C PRO A 108 -4.01 -4.63 20.77
N LEU A 109 -3.60 -3.58 21.48
CA LEU A 109 -3.98 -3.38 22.87
C LEU A 109 -5.46 -3.00 22.97
N TRP A 110 -6.13 -3.44 24.04
CA TRP A 110 -7.56 -3.24 24.22
C TRP A 110 -7.95 -1.75 24.26
N TRP A 111 -7.12 -0.90 24.87
CA TRP A 111 -7.35 0.55 24.94
C TRP A 111 -7.19 1.26 23.58
N GLN A 112 -6.61 0.57 22.59
CA GLN A 112 -6.53 1.03 21.20
C GLN A 112 -7.78 0.64 20.39
N ALA A 113 -8.76 -0.03 20.99
CA ALA A 113 -10.02 -0.38 20.33
C ALA A 113 -10.77 0.83 19.74
N PRO A 114 -10.87 1.99 20.41
CA PRO A 114 -11.48 3.18 19.82
C PRO A 114 -10.76 3.66 18.55
N LEU A 115 -9.42 3.62 18.53
CA LEU A 115 -8.63 3.93 17.35
C LEU A 115 -8.91 2.96 16.21
N ARG A 116 -8.90 1.64 16.49
CA ARG A 116 -9.24 0.62 15.49
C ARG A 116 -10.65 0.81 14.95
N LEU A 117 -11.62 1.15 15.79
CA LEU A 117 -12.98 1.43 15.36
C LEU A 117 -13.03 2.66 14.44
N GLY A 118 -12.37 3.76 14.83
CA GLY A 118 -12.29 4.99 14.02
C GLY A 118 -11.62 4.76 12.66
N LEU A 119 -10.52 3.99 12.63
CA LEU A 119 -9.87 3.60 11.37
C LEU A 119 -10.79 2.75 10.50
N ARG A 120 -11.45 1.74 11.08
CA ARG A 120 -12.35 0.85 10.34
C ARG A 120 -13.52 1.62 9.74
N THR A 121 -14.16 2.49 10.52
CA THR A 121 -15.30 3.29 10.04
C THR A 121 -14.86 4.31 9.00
N GLY A 122 -13.78 5.05 9.24
CA GLY A 122 -13.24 6.04 8.30
C GLY A 122 -12.82 5.42 6.97
N LEU A 123 -12.11 4.30 7.00
CA LEU A 123 -11.70 3.57 5.79
C LEU A 123 -12.91 2.98 5.04
N ALA A 124 -13.91 2.45 5.76
CA ALA A 124 -15.13 1.94 5.13
C ALA A 124 -15.94 3.06 4.45
N VAL A 125 -16.09 4.22 5.09
CA VAL A 125 -16.76 5.40 4.51
C VAL A 125 -16.00 5.88 3.28
N ARG A 126 -14.68 6.05 3.38
CA ARG A 126 -13.83 6.46 2.27
C ARG A 126 -13.91 5.47 1.10
N SER A 127 -13.89 4.16 1.37
CA SER A 127 -14.00 3.13 0.35
C SER A 127 -15.32 3.23 -0.41
N ARG A 128 -16.45 3.36 0.30
CA ARG A 128 -17.78 3.54 -0.33
C ARG A 128 -17.85 4.78 -1.21
N ILE A 129 -17.33 5.93 -0.72
CA ILE A 129 -17.29 7.17 -1.50
C ILE A 129 -16.43 6.98 -2.74
N ALA A 130 -15.22 6.42 -2.59
CA ALA A 130 -14.29 6.23 -3.70
C ALA A 130 -14.84 5.27 -4.77
N VAL A 131 -15.48 4.18 -4.37
CA VAL A 131 -16.14 3.24 -5.29
C VAL A 131 -17.26 3.95 -6.06
N ARG A 132 -18.15 4.67 -5.36
CA ARG A 132 -19.23 5.44 -6.02
C ARG A 132 -18.69 6.44 -7.02
N SER A 133 -17.66 7.20 -6.65
CA SER A 133 -17.03 8.18 -7.56
C SER A 133 -16.29 7.51 -8.73
N ALA A 134 -15.73 6.32 -8.55
CA ALA A 134 -15.07 5.57 -9.63
C ALA A 134 -16.09 5.00 -10.63
N LEU A 135 -17.22 4.49 -10.14
CA LEU A 135 -18.31 3.98 -10.98
C LEU A 135 -19.00 5.11 -11.76
N ALA A 136 -19.32 6.23 -11.11
CA ALA A 136 -19.90 7.39 -11.79
C ALA A 136 -19.01 7.93 -12.93
N ARG A 137 -17.68 7.89 -12.75
CA ARG A 137 -16.71 8.26 -13.80
C ARG A 137 -16.66 7.30 -14.98
N ARG A 138 -17.04 6.03 -14.78
CA ARG A 138 -17.12 5.03 -15.86
C ARG A 138 -18.39 5.14 -16.68
N GLU A 139 -19.47 5.55 -16.04
CA GLU A 139 -20.79 5.73 -16.66
C GLU A 139 -20.88 7.05 -17.44
N SER A 140 -19.94 7.97 -17.24
CA SER A 140 -19.86 9.21 -18.01
C SER A 140 -19.37 8.90 -19.44
N PRO A 141 -20.10 9.30 -20.50
CA PRO A 141 -19.66 9.09 -21.87
C PRO A 141 -18.32 9.81 -22.14
N PRO A 142 -17.48 9.31 -23.06
CA PRO A 142 -16.27 10.01 -23.46
C PRO A 142 -16.63 11.40 -24.00
N ASP A 143 -15.92 12.42 -23.53
CA ASP A 143 -16.08 13.81 -23.98
C ASP A 143 -15.62 13.92 -25.44
N GLU A 144 -16.59 13.98 -26.37
CA GLU A 144 -16.36 14.17 -27.81
C GLU A 144 -15.73 15.54 -28.16
N THR A 145 -15.53 16.42 -27.18
CA THR A 145 -15.04 17.80 -27.40
C THR A 145 -13.51 17.94 -27.40
N ARG A 146 -12.76 16.82 -27.47
CA ARG A 146 -11.29 16.83 -27.64
C ARG A 146 -10.87 16.06 -28.90
N MET A 147 -11.13 16.65 -30.06
CA MET A 147 -10.41 16.40 -31.32
C MET A 147 -10.08 17.73 -31.97
#